data_AF-A0A392SAN9-F1
#
_entry.id   AF-A0A392SAN9-F1
#
_cell.length_a   1.000
_cell.length_b   1.000
_cell.length_c   1.000
_cell.angle_alpha   90.00
_cell.angle_beta   90.00
_cell.angle_gamma   90.00
#
_symmetry.space_group_name_H-M   'P 1'
#
loop_
_entity.id
_entity.type
_entity.pdbx_description
1 polymer ?
#
loop_
_entity_poly.entity_id
_entity_poly.type
_entity_poly.pdbx_seq_one_letter_code
_entity_poly.pdbx_strand_id
1 'polypeptide(L)'
;LKELEHIMDCCRYYGQVVVPIFYHVDPSDVRNDMGAYRKAMQETAKRRSSGEERMRIVLSKWATALTEVGNLSGWVFNDVR
;
A
#
# COMPACT_ATOMS: atom_id res chain seq x y z
N LEU A 1 -0.19 -0.45 6.95
CA LEU A 1 -1.25 -0.73 5.93
C LEU A 1 -2.65 -0.34 6.36
N LYS A 2 -3.09 -0.53 7.63
CA LYS A 2 -4.39 0.02 8.09
C LYS A 2 -4.45 1.55 7.98
N GLU A 3 -3.38 2.24 8.34
CA GLU A 3 -3.28 3.70 8.19
C GLU A 3 -3.36 4.11 6.73
N LEU A 4 -2.60 3.46 5.85
CA LEU A 4 -2.66 3.70 4.41
C LEU A 4 -4.08 3.46 3.84
N GLU A 5 -4.73 2.35 4.22
CA GLU A 5 -6.13 2.08 3.85
C GLU A 5 -7.04 3.24 4.27
N HIS A 6 -6.92 3.71 5.51
CA HIS A 6 -7.71 4.82 6.01
C HIS A 6 -7.40 6.15 5.31
N ILE A 7 -6.13 6.47 5.07
CA ILE A 7 -5.70 7.66 4.32
C ILE A 7 -6.28 7.64 2.91
N MET A 8 -6.26 6.49 2.24
CA MET A 8 -6.84 6.36 0.90
C MET A 8 -8.37 6.42 0.91
N ASP A 9 -9.04 5.96 1.97
CA ASP A 9 -10.47 6.22 2.17
C ASP A 9 -10.77 7.71 2.33
N CYS A 10 -9.98 8.43 3.14
CA CYS A 10 -10.08 9.87 3.28
C CYS A 10 -9.85 10.61 1.96
N CYS A 11 -8.86 10.15 1.17
CA CYS A 11 -8.59 10.68 -0.15
C CYS A 11 -9.76 10.48 -1.11
N ARG A 12 -10.34 9.26 -1.15
CA ARG A 12 -11.44 8.91 -2.07
C ARG A 12 -12.76 9.60 -1.74
N TYR A 13 -13.12 9.64 -0.46
CA TYR A 13 -14.48 10.00 -0.07
C TYR A 13 -14.59 11.38 0.58
N TYR A 14 -13.48 11.94 1.06
CA TYR A 14 -13.49 13.18 1.84
C TYR A 14 -12.60 14.28 1.25
N GLY A 15 -12.03 14.05 0.06
CA GLY A 15 -11.22 15.03 -0.66
C GLY A 15 -9.87 15.35 -0.01
N GLN A 16 -9.38 14.47 0.87
CA GLN A 16 -8.06 14.64 1.48
C GLN A 16 -6.97 14.57 0.41
N VAL A 17 -6.09 15.57 0.36
CA VAL A 17 -4.90 15.54 -0.51
C VAL A 17 -3.83 14.64 0.11
N VAL A 18 -3.34 13.69 -0.67
CA VAL A 18 -2.26 12.77 -0.28
C VAL A 18 -1.07 12.98 -1.21
N VAL A 19 0.12 13.14 -0.63
CA VAL A 19 1.37 13.24 -1.38
C VAL A 19 2.34 12.17 -0.89
N PRO A 20 2.59 11.10 -1.66
CA PRO A 20 3.48 10.03 -1.24
C PRO A 20 4.96 10.44 -1.29
N ILE A 21 5.72 9.88 -0.35
CA ILE A 21 7.18 9.88 -0.35
C ILE A 21 7.63 8.43 -0.56
N PHE A 22 8.28 8.16 -1.68
CA PHE A 22 8.86 6.86 -2.01
C PHE A 22 10.35 6.90 -1.65
N TYR A 23 10.75 6.17 -0.61
CA TYR A 23 12.10 6.23 -0.04
C TYR A 23 12.84 4.90 -0.30
N HIS A 24 13.84 4.94 -1.19
CA HIS A 24 14.56 3.78 -1.76
C HIS A 24 13.65 2.70 -2.33
N VAL A 25 12.52 3.11 -2.89
CA VAL A 25 11.54 2.22 -3.51
C VAL A 25 11.07 2.86 -4.80
N ASP A 26 11.03 2.08 -5.87
CA ASP A 26 10.43 2.54 -7.12
C ASP A 26 8.90 2.60 -6.95
N PRO A 27 8.23 3.73 -7.28
CA PRO A 27 6.77 3.80 -7.26
C PRO A 27 6.08 2.69 -8.07
N SER A 28 6.73 2.19 -9.12
CA SER A 28 6.23 1.06 -9.92
C SER A 28 6.17 -0.24 -9.13
N ASP A 29 7.13 -0.50 -8.23
CA ASP A 29 7.07 -1.62 -7.31
C ASP A 29 5.85 -1.44 -6.39
N VAL A 30 5.65 -0.25 -5.82
CA VAL A 30 4.50 -0.01 -4.94
C VAL A 30 3.16 -0.24 -5.66
N ARG A 31 3.00 0.24 -6.89
CA ARG A 31 1.70 0.19 -7.59
C ARG A 31 1.38 -1.14 -8.29
N ASN A 32 2.38 -1.78 -8.88
CA ASN A 32 2.20 -2.94 -9.76
C ASN A 32 2.60 -4.24 -9.09
N ASP A 33 3.63 -4.19 -8.24
CA ASP A 33 4.23 -5.40 -7.73
C ASP A 33 4.43 -5.31 -6.23
N MET A 34 3.49 -5.89 -5.50
CA MET A 34 3.71 -6.18 -4.08
C MET A 34 5.07 -6.85 -3.84
N GLY A 35 5.73 -7.46 -4.85
CA GLY A 35 7.19 -7.56 -4.91
C GLY A 35 7.82 -8.11 -3.64
N ALA A 36 8.85 -7.42 -3.13
CA ALA A 36 9.50 -7.76 -1.86
C ALA A 36 8.55 -7.71 -0.64
N TYR A 37 7.47 -6.92 -0.72
CA TYR A 37 6.50 -6.73 0.35
C TYR A 37 5.43 -7.83 0.41
N ARG A 38 5.20 -8.57 -0.69
CA ARG A 38 4.11 -9.54 -0.82
C ARG A 38 4.15 -10.59 0.27
N LYS A 39 5.33 -11.15 0.54
CA LYS A 39 5.53 -12.17 1.58
C LYS A 39 5.26 -11.60 2.98
N ALA A 40 5.82 -10.43 3.29
CA ALA A 40 5.61 -9.76 4.57
C ALA A 40 4.12 -9.38 4.79
N MET A 41 3.42 -8.97 3.72
CA MET A 41 1.98 -8.68 3.75
C MET A 41 1.15 -9.94 4.02
N GLN A 42 1.46 -11.06 3.35
CA GLN A 42 0.78 -12.34 3.59
C GLN A 42 0.98 -12.83 5.03
N GLU A 43 2.20 -12.76 5.56
CA GLU A 43 2.50 -13.12 6.94
C GLU A 43 1.76 -12.21 7.93
N THR A 44 1.71 -10.91 7.66
CA THR A 44 0.97 -9.94 8.48
C THR A 44 -0.53 -10.18 8.43
N ALA A 45 -1.08 -10.51 7.26
CA ALA A 45 -2.48 -10.83 7.07
C ALA A 45 -2.85 -12.11 7.85
N LYS A 46 -2.06 -13.19 7.71
CA LYS A 46 -2.24 -14.44 8.49
C LYS A 46 -2.31 -14.20 9.99
N ARG A 47 -1.47 -13.32 10.54
CA ARG A 47 -1.49 -12.97 11.98
C ARG A 47 -2.70 -12.12 12.39
N ARG A 48 -3.31 -11.38 11.46
CA ARG A 48 -4.37 -10.40 11.74
C ARG A 48 -5.79 -10.87 11.36
N SER A 49 -5.92 -11.93 10.57
CA SER A 49 -7.20 -12.45 10.13
C SER A 49 -7.40 -13.91 10.51
N SER A 50 -8.49 -14.22 11.21
CA SER A 50 -8.93 -15.59 11.44
C SER A 50 -9.71 -16.09 10.22
N GLY A 51 -9.08 -16.95 9.41
CA GLY A 51 -9.71 -17.59 8.24
C GLY A 51 -9.25 -17.02 6.89
N GLU A 52 -9.23 -17.89 5.88
CA GLU A 52 -8.72 -17.60 4.54
C GLU A 52 -9.49 -16.49 3.82
N GLU A 53 -10.82 -16.46 3.97
CA GLU A 53 -11.65 -15.43 3.33
C GLU A 53 -11.30 -14.03 3.86
N ARG A 54 -11.17 -13.90 5.18
CA ARG A 54 -10.82 -12.62 5.82
C ARG A 54 -9.40 -12.20 5.44
N MET A 55 -8.48 -13.15 5.31
CA MET A 55 -7.13 -12.90 4.83
C MET A 55 -7.15 -12.35 3.40
N ARG A 56 -7.94 -12.95 2.50
CA ARG A 56 -8.09 -12.52 1.11
C ARG A 56 -8.65 -11.10 1.00
N ILE A 57 -9.67 -10.78 1.80
CA ILE A 57 -10.26 -9.43 1.87
C ILE A 57 -9.21 -8.40 2.33
N VAL A 58 -8.46 -8.71 3.39
CA VAL A 58 -7.43 -7.81 3.92
C VAL A 58 -6.31 -7.56 2.89
N LEU A 59 -5.84 -8.62 2.22
CA LEU A 59 -4.83 -8.50 1.17
C LEU A 59 -5.33 -7.68 -0.03
N SER A 60 -6.58 -7.87 -0.45
CA SER A 60 -7.19 -7.10 -1.54
C SER A 60 -7.29 -5.61 -1.23
N LYS A 61 -7.72 -5.26 -0.01
CA LYS A 61 -7.78 -3.86 0.46
C LYS A 61 -6.41 -3.20 0.47
N TRP A 62 -5.41 -3.90 0.99
CA TRP A 62 -4.04 -3.37 1.03
C TRP A 62 -3.43 -3.24 -0.36
N ALA A 63 -3.65 -4.20 -1.26
CA ALA A 63 -3.21 -4.12 -2.64
C ALA A 63 -3.84 -2.89 -3.32
N THR A 64 -5.14 -2.69 -3.15
CA THR A 64 -5.85 -1.53 -3.72
C THR A 64 -5.25 -0.21 -3.20
N ALA A 65 -5.06 -0.07 -1.89
CA ALA A 65 -4.50 1.15 -1.32
C ALA A 65 -3.05 1.42 -1.78
N LEU A 66 -2.24 0.38 -1.95
CA LEU A 66 -0.87 0.49 -2.49
C LEU A 66 -0.86 0.88 -3.97
N THR A 67 -1.74 0.28 -4.77
CA THR A 67 -1.90 0.63 -6.18
C THR A 67 -2.33 2.08 -6.34
N GLU A 68 -3.30 2.55 -5.57
CA GLU A 68 -3.77 3.93 -5.64
C GLU A 68 -2.69 4.92 -5.20
N VAL A 69 -2.05 4.70 -4.04
CA VAL A 69 -1.00 5.62 -3.56
C VAL A 69 0.22 5.63 -4.49
N GLY A 70 0.57 4.50 -5.10
CA GLY A 70 1.66 4.39 -6.07
C GLY A 70 1.36 5.04 -7.43
N ASN A 71 0.08 5.37 -7.70
CA ASN A 71 -0.34 6.13 -8.88
C ASN A 71 -0.39 7.65 -8.63
N LEU A 72 -0.25 8.10 -7.39
CA LEU A 72 -0.20 9.53 -7.08
C LEU A 72 1.19 10.11 -7.41
N SER A 73 1.20 11.38 -7.85
CA SER A 73 2.44 12.15 -7.97
C SER A 73 3.04 12.41 -6.58
N GLY A 74 4.34 12.17 -6.43
CA GLY A 74 5.04 12.36 -5.17
C GLY A 74 6.55 12.43 -5.36
N TRP A 75 7.29 12.30 -4.27
CA TRP A 75 8.75 12.39 -4.29
C TRP A 75 9.40 11.02 -4.24
N VAL A 76 10.39 10.80 -5.11
CA VAL A 76 11.22 9.59 -5.10
C VAL A 76 12.61 9.96 -4.58
N PHE A 77 12.98 9.40 -3.45
CA PHE A 77 14.30 9.55 -2.85
C PHE A 77 15.02 8.22 -2.92
N ASN A 78 15.81 8.04 -3.97
CA ASN A 78 16.81 6.98 -4.03
C ASN A 78 18.12 7.69 -3.74
N ASP A 79 18.82 7.39 -2.63
CA ASP A 79 20.13 8.02 -2.39
C ASP A 79 20.99 7.86 -3.64
N VAL A 80 21.28 8.98 -4.27
CA VAL A 80 22.37 9.09 -5.22
C VAL A 80 23.58 9.40 -4.36
N ARG A 81 24.29 8.36 -3.94
CA ARG A 81 25.67 8.52 -3.48
C ARG A 81 26.54 7.35 -3.91
#